data_AF-A0AAN8F6W2-F1
#
_entry.id   AF-A0AAN8F6W2-F1
#
_cell.length_a   1.000
_cell.length_b   1.000
_cell.length_c   1.000
_cell.angle_alpha   90.00
_cell.angle_beta   90.00
_cell.angle_gamma   90.00
#
_symmetry.space_group_name_H-M   'P 1'
#
loop_
_entity.id
_entity.type
_entity.pdbx_description
1 polymer ?
#
loop_
_entity_poly.entity_id
_entity_poly.type
_entity_poly.pdbx_seq_one_letter_code
_entity_poly.pdbx_strand_id
1 'polypeptide(L)'
;MRNVLSIVDRKHFLFCIILTHIIIQGSERELTNIDPVLKVYHDCDDGIKPGQRKLKFYIPDHYISSGGRPRKVFNLGTINLETIFKCEERDLL
;
A
#
# COMPACT_ATOMS: atom_id res chain seq x y z
N MET A 1 0.26 12.45 -13.61
CA MET A 1 0.54 11.10 -13.06
C MET A 1 0.67 11.22 -11.55
N ARG A 2 -0.44 11.10 -10.81
CA ARG A 2 -0.41 11.11 -9.33
C ARG A 2 -0.66 9.67 -8.89
N ASN A 3 0.41 8.92 -8.64
CA ASN A 3 0.30 7.58 -8.07
C ASN A 3 -0.04 7.75 -6.58
N VAL A 4 -1.15 7.17 -6.14
CA VAL A 4 -1.61 7.23 -4.75
C VAL A 4 -1.25 5.92 -4.08
N LEU A 5 -0.37 5.97 -3.08
CA LEU A 5 0.05 4.81 -2.31
C LEU A 5 -0.65 4.83 -0.95
N SER A 6 -1.64 3.96 -0.78
CA SER A 6 -2.49 3.96 0.41
C SER A 6 -2.20 2.73 1.26
N ILE A 7 -1.71 2.89 2.49
CA ILE A 7 -1.89 1.85 3.50
C ILE A 7 -3.31 1.99 4.01
N VAL A 8 -4.13 0.98 3.72
CA VAL A 8 -5.52 0.92 4.15
C VAL A 8 -5.61 -0.21 5.16
N ASP A 9 -5.61 0.14 6.45
CA ASP A 9 -6.25 -0.72 7.44
C ASP A 9 -7.74 -0.81 7.08
N ARG A 10 -8.42 -1.92 7.39
CA ARG A 10 -9.86 -2.05 7.16
C ARG A 10 -10.69 -0.96 7.86
N LYS A 11 -10.09 -0.07 8.66
CA LYS A 11 -10.78 1.02 9.36
C LYS A 11 -10.19 2.44 9.41
N HIS A 12 -8.97 2.80 8.97
CA HIS A 12 -8.52 4.20 8.65
C HIS A 12 -6.99 4.31 8.33
N PHE A 13 -6.54 5.46 7.81
CA PHE A 13 -5.27 5.69 7.05
C PHE A 13 -4.10 6.33 7.86
N LEU A 14 -2.84 6.13 7.40
CA LEU A 14 -1.69 7.01 7.70
C LEU A 14 -0.65 7.03 6.54
N PHE A 15 -0.11 8.22 6.21
CA PHE A 15 0.81 8.51 5.09
C PHE A 15 2.14 9.15 5.56
N CYS A 16 3.25 8.88 4.88
CA CYS A 16 4.48 9.70 4.89
C CYS A 16 5.28 9.54 3.58
N ILE A 17 5.90 10.62 3.08
CA ILE A 17 6.67 10.72 1.82
C ILE A 17 8.07 11.27 2.12
N ILE A 18 9.13 10.63 1.59
CA ILE A 18 10.35 11.26 1.05
C ILE A 18 10.75 10.48 -0.23
N LEU A 19 11.27 11.20 -1.23
CA LEU A 19 11.47 10.81 -2.64
C LEU A 19 12.35 9.58 -2.91
N THR A 20 12.08 8.92 -4.06
CA THR A 20 12.72 7.72 -4.66
C THR A 20 12.71 6.43 -3.84
N HIS A 21 12.65 6.51 -2.51
CA HIS A 21 12.37 5.40 -1.60
C HIS A 21 11.17 5.76 -0.73
N ILE A 22 10.02 5.18 -1.05
CA ILE A 22 8.81 5.46 -0.28
C ILE A 22 8.85 4.63 1.02
N ILE A 23 8.85 5.32 2.16
CA ILE A 23 8.69 4.71 3.48
C ILE A 23 7.36 5.18 4.05
N ILE A 24 6.43 4.24 4.23
CA ILE A 24 5.15 4.51 4.88
C ILE A 24 5.12 3.80 6.23
N GLN A 25 4.65 4.54 7.23
CA GLN A 25 4.39 4.02 8.57
C GLN A 25 3.00 4.45 9.02
N GLY A 26 2.38 3.61 9.84
CA GLY A 26 1.03 3.76 10.35
C GLY A 26 0.91 3.17 11.75
N SER A 27 -0.06 3.65 12.52
CA SER A 27 -0.45 3.06 13.80
C SER A 27 -1.95 3.23 14.00
N GLU A 28 -2.60 2.23 14.56
CA GLU A 28 -4.02 2.24 14.88
C GLU A 28 -4.23 1.63 16.29
N ARG A 29 -5.31 2.03 16.97
CA ARG A 29 -5.71 1.49 18.27
C ARG A 29 -6.86 0.52 18.11
N GLU A 30 -6.53 -0.77 18.03
CA GLU A 30 -7.50 -1.86 18.01
C GLU A 30 -7.39 -2.73 19.29
N LEU A 31 -8.45 -3.46 19.63
CA LEU A 31 -8.41 -4.44 20.72
C LEU A 31 -7.54 -5.66 20.36
N THR A 32 -7.46 -5.98 19.07
CA THR A 32 -6.70 -7.10 18.51
C THR A 32 -5.54 -6.59 17.64
N ASN A 33 -4.78 -7.51 17.05
CA ASN A 33 -3.83 -7.14 16.00
C ASN A 33 -4.57 -6.49 14.81
N ILE A 34 -3.88 -5.56 14.15
CA ILE A 34 -4.33 -4.92 12.91
C ILE A 34 -4.06 -5.84 11.71
N ASP A 35 -4.80 -5.64 10.61
CA ASP A 35 -4.62 -6.39 9.35
C ASP A 35 -4.09 -5.43 8.25
N PRO A 36 -2.79 -5.07 8.25
CA PRO A 36 -2.26 -4.05 7.37
C PRO A 36 -2.23 -4.51 5.91
N VAL A 37 -2.83 -3.71 5.02
CA VAL A 37 -2.80 -3.92 3.56
C VAL A 37 -2.27 -2.67 2.86
N LEU A 38 -1.21 -2.85 2.08
CA LEU A 38 -0.70 -1.82 1.18
C LEU A 38 -1.44 -1.90 -0.16
N LYS A 39 -2.10 -0.81 -0.55
CA LYS A 39 -2.77 -0.66 -1.84
C LYS A 39 -2.03 0.35 -2.71
N VAL A 40 -1.53 -0.11 -3.86
CA VAL A 40 -0.86 0.74 -4.85
C VAL A 40 -1.86 1.02 -5.96
N TYR A 41 -2.21 2.30 -6.17
CA TYR A 41 -3.03 2.74 -7.30
C TYR A 41 -2.15 3.41 -8.34
N HIS A 42 -2.22 2.95 -9.60
CA HIS A 42 -1.39 3.46 -10.69
C HIS A 42 -2.10 3.42 -12.04
N ASP A 43 -1.62 4.28 -12.94
CA ASP A 43 -2.09 4.37 -14.33
C ASP A 43 -0.92 4.13 -15.32
N CYS A 44 0.19 3.53 -14.86
CA CYS A 44 1.35 3.23 -15.70
C CYS A 44 0.96 2.25 -16.82
N ASP A 45 1.30 2.61 -18.06
CA ASP A 45 0.97 1.88 -19.30
C ASP A 45 -0.53 1.54 -19.46
N ASP A 46 -1.42 2.34 -18.87
CA ASP A 46 -2.85 2.03 -18.85
C ASP A 46 -3.67 2.69 -19.98
N GLY A 47 -3.07 3.65 -20.69
CA GLY A 47 -3.70 4.36 -21.81
C GLY A 47 -4.89 5.22 -21.38
N ILE A 48 -5.94 5.27 -22.20
CA ILE A 48 -7.20 6.02 -21.94
C ILE A 48 -8.29 5.05 -21.45
N LYS A 49 -7.99 4.27 -20.40
CA LYS A 49 -8.98 3.38 -19.78
C LYS A 49 -9.53 4.04 -18.51
N PRO A 50 -10.85 3.96 -18.25
CA PRO A 50 -11.43 4.54 -17.03
C PRO A 50 -11.01 3.77 -15.78
N GLY A 51 -10.78 4.46 -14.67
CA GLY A 51 -10.35 3.86 -13.39
C GLY A 51 -8.85 3.63 -13.26
N GLN A 52 -8.41 3.17 -12.09
CA GLN A 52 -6.99 2.94 -11.78
C GLN A 52 -6.67 1.45 -11.60
N ARG A 53 -5.47 1.03 -12.01
CA ARG A 53 -4.94 -0.32 -11.69
C ARG A 53 -4.52 -0.35 -10.22
N LYS A 54 -4.78 -1.47 -9.56
CA LYS A 54 -4.68 -1.61 -8.10
C LYS A 54 -3.98 -2.90 -7.71
N LEU A 55 -2.87 -2.76 -7.02
CA LEU A 55 -2.15 -3.87 -6.39
C LEU A 55 -2.42 -3.89 -4.89
N LYS A 56 -2.58 -5.09 -4.32
CA LYS A 56 -2.78 -5.31 -2.88
C LYS A 56 -1.65 -6.18 -2.34
N PHE A 57 -0.95 -5.69 -1.32
CA PHE A 57 0.06 -6.45 -0.60
C PHE A 57 -0.37 -6.59 0.87
N TYR A 58 -0.49 -7.83 1.32
CA TYR A 58 -0.74 -8.14 2.72
C TYR A 58 0.57 -8.10 3.50
N ILE A 59 0.62 -7.32 4.57
CA ILE A 59 1.78 -7.24 5.44
C ILE A 59 1.60 -8.27 6.58
N PRO A 60 2.50 -9.24 6.75
CA PRO A 60 2.35 -10.26 7.79
C PRO A 60 2.40 -9.71 9.22
N ASP A 61 1.68 -10.36 10.14
CA ASP A 61 1.53 -9.93 11.53
C ASP A 61 2.85 -9.73 12.29
N HIS A 62 3.90 -10.47 11.93
CA HIS A 62 5.20 -10.37 12.61
C HIS A 62 5.99 -9.07 12.30
N TYR A 63 5.47 -8.23 11.40
CA TYR A 63 5.93 -6.86 11.17
C TYR A 63 5.16 -5.82 12.00
N ILE A 64 4.05 -6.20 12.63
CA ILE A 64 3.28 -5.33 13.52
C ILE A 64 4.01 -5.24 14.87
N SER A 65 4.05 -4.04 15.45
CA SER A 65 4.62 -3.82 16.77
C SER A 65 3.72 -2.94 17.61
N SER A 66 3.61 -3.25 18.90
CA SER A 66 2.85 -2.42 19.85
C SER A 66 3.48 -1.04 20.01
N GLY A 67 2.62 -0.02 20.08
CA GLY A 67 3.01 1.39 20.21
C GLY A 67 2.87 2.17 18.89
N GLY A 68 3.18 3.46 18.93
CA GLY A 68 2.97 4.37 17.78
C GLY A 68 4.07 4.35 16.71
N ARG A 69 5.07 3.46 16.82
CA ARG A 69 6.19 3.39 15.87
C ARG A 69 6.52 1.95 15.51
N PRO A 70 6.67 1.61 14.22
CA PRO A 70 7.05 0.27 13.79
C PRO A 70 8.49 -0.07 14.22
N ARG A 71 8.72 -1.29 14.70
CA ARG A 71 10.06 -1.81 15.04
C ARG A 71 10.78 -2.49 13.88
N LYS A 72 10.04 -2.92 12.87
CA LYS A 72 10.54 -3.60 11.67
C LYS A 72 9.97 -2.93 10.44
N VAL A 73 10.74 -2.93 9.36
CA VAL A 73 10.31 -2.42 8.06
C VAL A 73 10.09 -3.59 7.12
N PHE A 74 8.90 -3.66 6.53
CA PHE A 74 8.61 -4.61 5.47
C PHE A 74 9.12 -4.05 4.14
N ASN A 75 10.16 -4.67 3.57
CA ASN A 75 10.76 -4.24 2.32
C ASN A 75 10.17 -5.03 1.14
N LEU A 76 9.40 -4.36 0.30
CA LEU A 76 8.82 -4.91 -0.94
C LEU A 76 9.81 -4.94 -2.11
N GLY A 77 10.98 -4.32 -1.97
CA GLY A 77 11.96 -4.16 -3.03
C GLY A 77 11.51 -3.16 -4.10
N THR A 78 12.00 -3.37 -5.33
CA THR A 78 11.67 -2.54 -6.49
C THR A 78 10.77 -3.33 -7.42
N ILE A 79 9.61 -2.78 -7.74
CA ILE A 79 8.59 -3.42 -8.58
C ILE A 79 8.32 -2.52 -9.79
N ASN A 80 8.29 -3.10 -11.00
CA ASN A 80 7.87 -2.38 -12.20
C ASN A 80 6.34 -2.45 -12.36
N LEU A 81 5.68 -1.28 -12.26
CA LEU A 81 4.22 -1.12 -12.35
C LEU A 81 3.69 -1.07 -13.79
N GLU A 82 4.55 -1.11 -14.82
CA GLU A 82 4.12 -1.26 -16.22
C GLU A 82 3.62 -2.68 -16.49
N THR A 83 4.21 -3.68 -15.82
CA THR A 83 3.87 -5.10 -16.03
C THR A 83 2.47 -5.45 -15.51
N ILE A 84 1.85 -6.49 -16.07
CA ILE A 84 0.54 -6.99 -15.66
C ILE A 84 0.70 -8.06 -14.57
N PHE A 85 0.16 -7.79 -13.38
CA PHE A 85 0.15 -8.76 -12.29
C PHE A 85 -1.14 -9.60 -12.33
N LYS A 86 -1.04 -10.92 -12.11
CA LYS A 86 -2.18 -11.84 -12.19
C LYS A 86 -3.34 -11.49 -11.23
N CYS A 87 -3.03 -10.89 -10.09
CA CYS A 87 -4.00 -10.53 -9.05
C CYS A 87 -4.25 -9.02 -8.98
N GLU A 88 -3.92 -8.29 -10.04
CA GLU A 88 -4.23 -6.87 -10.13
C GLU A 88 -5.73 -6.65 -10.33
N GLU A 89 -6.26 -5.69 -9.59
CA GLU A 89 -7.65 -5.27 -9.70
C GLU A 89 -7.73 -3.92 -10.43
N ARG A 90 -8.93 -3.57 -10.89
CA ARG A 90 -9.23 -2.24 -11.43
C ARG A 90 -10.32 -1.59 -10.60
N ASP A 91 -10.02 -0.40 -10.07
CA ASP A 91 -10.98 0.42 -9.31
C ASP A 91 -11.60 1.44 -10.27
N LEU A 92 -12.89 1.27 -10.59
CA LEU A 92 -13.66 2.22 -11.39
C LEU A 92 -14.30 3.22 -10.42
N LEU A 93 -13.92 4.50 -10.52
CA LEU A 93 -14.58 5.59 -9.79
C LEU A 93 -16.03 5.78 -10.25
#